data_AF-A0A932M2G3-F1
#
_entry.id   AF-A0A932M2G3-F1
#
_cell.length_a   1.000
_cell.length_b   1.000
_cell.length_c   1.000
_cell.angle_alpha   90.00
_cell.angle_beta   90.00
_cell.angle_gamma   90.00
#
_symmetry.space_group_name_H-M   'P 1'
#
loop_
_entity.id
_entity.type
_entity.pdbx_description
1 polymer ?
#
loop_
_entity_poly.entity_id
_entity_poly.type
_entity_poly.pdbx_seq_one_letter_code
_entity_poly.pdbx_strand_id
1 'polypeptide(L)'
;MIEETATKIALFKGKKIRKTFHNGEWWFVIVDVVAVLTESTNSSQYLKNIRNRDPELDSLFNPVDKGGVQIEPPLELQFSTAGGARKKLEERLGRSVVSKKNFLRKEIKNGWTSKD
;
A
#
# COMPACT_ATOMS: atom_id res chain seq x y z
N MET A 1 -6.98 40.10 25.67
CA MET A 1 -5.70 39.39 25.81
C MET A 1 -5.54 38.57 24.54
N ILE A 2 -4.58 38.93 23.69
CA ILE A 2 -4.29 38.23 22.44
C ILE A 2 -3.09 37.33 22.76
N GLU A 3 -3.31 36.02 22.81
CA GLU A 3 -2.23 35.04 22.93
C GLU A 3 -1.42 35.09 21.63
N GLU A 4 -0.24 35.73 21.66
CA GLU A 4 0.72 35.63 20.57
C GLU A 4 1.21 34.18 20.50
N THR A 5 0.66 33.41 19.56
CA THR A 5 1.14 32.07 19.24
C THR A 5 2.54 32.21 18.63
N ALA A 6 3.56 32.17 19.49
CA ALA A 6 4.96 32.22 19.09
C ALA A 6 5.19 31.21 17.97
N THR A 7 5.32 31.72 16.74
CA THR A 7 5.42 30.90 15.53
C THR A 7 6.80 30.25 15.58
N LYS A 8 6.87 29.06 16.19
CA LYS A 8 8.11 28.34 16.42
C LYS A 8 8.64 27.89 15.06
N ILE A 9 9.51 28.70 14.48
CA ILE A 9 10.17 28.42 13.20
C ILE A 9 10.87 27.07 13.33
N ALA A 10 10.34 26.05 12.65
CA ALA A 10 10.88 24.70 12.69
C ALA A 10 12.24 24.66 11.99
N LEU A 11 13.32 24.84 12.74
CA LEU A 11 14.67 24.55 12.28
C LEU A 11 14.79 23.03 12.15
N PHE A 12 14.75 22.52 10.91
CA PHE A 12 14.75 21.10 10.56
C PHE A 12 16.09 20.36 10.83
N LYS A 13 16.80 20.70 11.92
CA LYS A 13 18.04 20.06 12.41
C LYS A 13 19.08 19.75 11.32
N GLY A 14 19.22 20.59 10.29
CA GLY A 14 20.13 20.36 9.17
C GLY A 14 19.75 19.21 8.22
N LYS A 15 18.60 18.55 8.43
CA LYS A 15 18.08 17.51 7.53
C LYS A 15 17.46 18.17 6.30
N LYS A 16 17.84 17.69 5.12
CA LYS A 16 17.35 18.21 3.85
C LYS A 16 15.89 17.80 3.63
N ILE A 17 15.02 18.78 3.39
CA ILE A 17 13.62 18.58 3.00
C ILE A 17 13.50 18.99 1.54
N ARG A 18 12.90 18.12 0.72
CA ARG A 18 12.62 18.45 -0.67
C ARG A 18 11.54 19.53 -0.73
N LYS A 19 11.82 20.59 -1.48
CA LYS A 19 10.92 21.72 -1.69
C LYS A 19 10.90 22.15 -3.16
N THR A 20 9.76 22.62 -3.62
CA THR A 20 9.60 23.25 -4.94
C THR A 20 8.88 24.58 -4.78
N PHE A 21 9.15 25.53 -5.65
CA PHE A 21 8.44 26.81 -5.68
C PHE A 21 7.36 26.72 -6.77
N HIS A 22 6.10 26.94 -6.40
CA HIS A 22 4.97 26.83 -7.31
C HIS A 22 3.93 27.92 -6.98
N ASN A 23 3.47 28.65 -7.99
CA ASN A 23 2.47 29.72 -7.89
C ASN A 23 2.74 30.78 -6.79
N GLY A 24 4.01 31.14 -6.58
CA GLY A 24 4.37 32.11 -5.55
C GLY A 24 4.57 31.52 -4.16
N GLU A 25 4.37 30.21 -4.00
CA GLU A 25 4.40 29.52 -2.71
C GLU A 25 5.45 28.41 -2.66
N TRP A 26 5.95 28.13 -1.46
CA TRP A 26 6.85 27.00 -1.21
C TRP A 26 6.05 25.74 -0.90
N TRP A 27 6.25 24.72 -1.73
CA TRP A 27 5.70 23.38 -1.55
C TRP A 27 6.77 22.48 -0.97
N PHE A 28 6.40 21.68 0.03
CA PHE A 28 7.32 20.78 0.73
C PHE A 28 6.82 19.34 0.63
N VAL A 29 7.76 18.40 0.60
CA VAL A 29 7.40 16.98 0.67
C VAL A 29 7.03 16.62 2.11
N ILE A 30 5.76 16.30 2.33
CA ILE A 30 5.22 16.02 3.67
C ILE A 30 5.89 14.82 4.35
N VAL A 31 6.27 13.80 3.58
CA VAL A 31 6.94 12.59 4.10
C VAL A 31 8.31 12.94 4.69
N ASP A 32 9.03 13.88 4.07
CA ASP A 32 10.33 14.34 4.56
C ASP A 32 10.16 15.16 5.84
N VAL A 33 9.13 16.02 5.90
CA VAL A 33 8.78 16.78 7.11
C VAL A 33 8.50 15.83 8.28
N VAL A 34 7.65 14.82 8.06
CA VAL A 34 7.34 13.81 9.08
C VAL A 34 8.61 13.06 9.50
N ALA A 35 9.47 12.66 8.56
CA ALA A 35 10.73 11.99 8.87
C ALA A 35 11.66 12.82 9.75
N VAL A 36 11.75 14.13 9.50
CA VAL A 36 12.58 15.03 10.31
C VAL A 36 12.01 15.21 11.72
N LEU A 37 10.69 15.36 11.82
CA LEU A 37 10.01 15.61 13.10
C LEU A 37 9.97 14.38 14.01
N THR A 38 9.73 13.20 13.44
CA THR A 38 9.55 11.97 14.22
C THR A 38 10.82 11.13 14.28
N GLU A 39 11.87 11.52 13.54
CA GLU A 39 13.13 10.76 13.38
C GLU A 39 12.90 9.29 12.99
N SER A 40 11.75 9.00 12.36
CA SER A 40 11.33 7.64 11.99
C SER A 40 11.97 7.22 10.67
N THR A 41 12.46 5.99 10.63
CA THR A 41 12.93 5.35 9.39
C THR A 41 11.79 5.04 8.42
N ASN A 42 10.55 4.93 8.91
CA ASN A 42 9.36 4.66 8.10
C ASN A 42 8.31 5.77 8.28
N SER A 43 8.66 6.99 7.85
CA SER A 43 7.79 8.16 7.92
C SER A 43 6.53 8.03 7.06
N SER A 44 6.59 7.31 5.93
CA SER A 44 5.42 7.02 5.09
C SER A 44 4.36 6.22 5.83
N GLN A 45 4.76 5.16 6.54
CA GLN A 45 3.84 4.37 7.34
C GLN A 45 3.31 5.17 8.53
N TYR A 46 4.15 6.00 9.14
CA TYR A 46 3.72 6.88 10.22
C TYR A 46 2.63 7.86 9.75
N LEU A 47 2.83 8.52 8.60
CA LEU A 47 1.84 9.38 7.98
C LEU A 47 0.52 8.64 7.68
N LYS A 48 0.60 7.42 7.13
CA LYS A 48 -0.58 6.57 6.90
C LYS A 48 -1.33 6.27 8.20
N ASN A 49 -0.60 5.99 9.28
CA ASN A 49 -1.20 5.72 10.59
C ASN A 49 -1.86 6.97 11.19
N ILE A 50 -1.28 8.16 11.02
CA ILE A 50 -1.92 9.42 11.45
C ILE A 50 -3.21 9.62 10.66
N ARG A 51 -3.18 9.50 9.33
CA ARG A 51 -4.38 9.64 8.48
C ARG A 51 -5.49 8.65 8.87
N ASN A 52 -5.13 7.41 9.19
CA ASN A 52 -6.14 6.43 9.62
C ASN A 52 -6.76 6.75 10.99
N ARG A 53 -6.07 7.52 11.84
CA ARG A 53 -6.55 7.90 13.18
C ARG A 53 -7.33 9.21 13.17
N ASP A 54 -7.05 10.08 12.22
CA ASP A 54 -7.63 11.42 12.11
C ASP A 54 -8.41 11.55 10.78
N PRO A 55 -9.76 11.42 10.82
CA PRO A 55 -10.59 11.48 9.64
C PRO A 55 -10.63 12.88 9.00
N GLU A 56 -10.45 13.95 9.78
CA GLU A 56 -10.37 15.31 9.25
C GLU A 56 -9.10 15.47 8.44
N LEU A 57 -7.96 14.99 8.97
CA LEU A 57 -6.71 14.99 8.24
C LEU A 57 -6.80 14.13 6.96
N ASP A 58 -7.39 12.93 7.03
CA ASP A 58 -7.55 12.09 5.83
C ASP A 58 -8.39 12.78 4.74
N SER A 59 -9.40 13.55 5.13
CA SER A 59 -10.23 14.32 4.21
C SER A 59 -9.45 15.41 3.45
N LEU A 60 -8.38 15.97 4.04
CA LEU A 60 -7.52 16.96 3.38
C LEU A 60 -6.58 16.34 2.33
N PHE A 61 -6.20 15.07 2.48
CA PHE A 61 -5.30 14.37 1.55
C PHE A 61 -6.03 13.73 0.37
N ASN A 62 -7.33 13.55 0.49
CA ASN A 62 -8.16 13.03 -0.58
C ASN A 62 -8.84 14.24 -1.23
N PRO A 63 -8.43 14.67 -2.44
CA PRO A 63 -9.31 15.53 -3.21
C PRO A 63 -10.66 14.81 -3.29
N VAL A 64 -11.73 15.60 -3.17
CA VAL A 64 -13.11 15.19 -3.45
C VAL A 64 -13.11 14.16 -4.59
N ASP A 65 -13.73 13.01 -4.33
CA ASP A 65 -13.79 11.82 -5.17
C ASP A 65 -12.64 10.83 -4.96
N LYS A 66 -12.93 9.81 -4.15
CA LYS A 66 -12.22 8.53 -4.16
C LYS A 66 -12.31 7.92 -5.56
N GLY A 67 -11.45 8.36 -6.48
CA GLY A 67 -11.01 7.54 -7.59
C GLY A 67 -10.35 6.31 -6.97
N GLY A 68 -11.06 5.19 -7.04
CA GLY A 68 -10.78 3.99 -6.27
C GLY A 68 -9.36 3.48 -6.44
N VAL A 69 -8.98 2.51 -5.61
CA VAL A 69 -7.87 1.64 -5.92
C VAL A 69 -8.09 1.13 -7.35
N GLN A 70 -7.36 1.68 -8.32
CA GLN A 70 -7.38 1.25 -9.71
C GLN A 70 -6.64 -0.09 -9.73
N ILE A 71 -7.36 -1.15 -9.35
CA ILE A 71 -7.10 -2.43 -9.96
C ILE A 71 -7.84 -2.32 -11.27
N GLU A 72 -7.17 -1.86 -12.33
CA GLU A 72 -7.65 -2.25 -13.65
C GLU A 72 -7.74 -3.78 -13.60
N PRO A 73 -8.95 -4.38 -13.72
CA PRO A 73 -9.01 -5.81 -13.88
C PRO A 73 -8.07 -6.13 -15.04
N PRO A 74 -7.09 -7.05 -14.89
CA PRO A 74 -6.30 -7.44 -16.04
C PRO A 74 -7.30 -7.84 -17.11
N LEU A 75 -7.19 -7.18 -18.28
CA LEU A 75 -8.02 -7.40 -19.46
C LEU A 75 -8.43 -8.87 -19.51
N GLU A 76 -9.73 -9.15 -19.64
CA GLU A 76 -10.18 -10.51 -19.89
C GLU A 76 -9.34 -11.09 -21.01
N LEU A 77 -8.53 -12.11 -20.69
CA LEU A 77 -7.68 -12.75 -21.67
C LEU A 77 -8.64 -13.42 -22.67
N GLN A 78 -8.67 -12.91 -23.90
CA GLN A 78 -9.48 -13.46 -24.99
C GLN A 78 -9.02 -14.87 -25.44
N PHE A 79 -7.96 -15.41 -24.83
CA PHE A 79 -7.42 -16.73 -25.11
C PHE A 79 -7.50 -17.65 -23.88
N SER A 80 -7.64 -18.96 -24.14
CA SER A 80 -7.75 -19.97 -23.09
C SER A 80 -6.43 -20.14 -22.34
N THR A 81 -6.31 -19.57 -21.14
CA THR A 81 -5.25 -19.93 -20.19
C THR A 81 -5.67 -21.15 -19.36
N ALA A 82 -4.70 -21.99 -18.99
CA ALA A 82 -4.94 -23.20 -18.19
C ALA A 82 -5.67 -22.90 -16.86
N GLY A 83 -5.40 -21.75 -16.24
CA GLY A 83 -6.11 -21.28 -15.04
C GLY A 83 -7.51 -20.71 -15.32
N GLY A 84 -7.68 -19.98 -16.44
CA GLY A 84 -8.97 -19.37 -16.81
C GLY A 84 -10.02 -20.40 -17.22
N ALA A 85 -9.62 -21.43 -17.97
CA ALA A 85 -10.52 -22.51 -18.40
C ALA A 85 -11.13 -23.27 -17.22
N ARG A 86 -10.35 -23.50 -16.15
CA ARG A 86 -10.84 -24.13 -14.93
C ARG A 86 -11.92 -23.30 -14.25
N LYS A 87 -11.72 -21.98 -14.10
CA LYS A 87 -12.68 -21.12 -13.40
C LYS A 87 -14.02 -21.05 -14.15
N LYS A 88 -14.00 -20.88 -15.48
CA LYS A 88 -15.21 -20.92 -16.32
C LYS A 88 -15.94 -22.27 -16.24
N LEU A 89 -15.19 -23.37 -16.15
CA LEU A 89 -15.77 -24.72 -16.02
C LEU A 89 -16.43 -24.92 -14.64
N GLU A 90 -15.79 -24.47 -13.56
CA GLU A 90 -16.35 -24.56 -12.20
C GLU A 90 -17.62 -23.70 -12.06
N GLU A 91 -17.66 -22.51 -12.65
CA GLU A 91 -18.85 -21.66 -12.72
C GLU A 91 -20.01 -22.35 -13.44
N ARG A 92 -19.75 -22.98 -14.61
CA ARG A 92 -20.80 -23.70 -15.36
C ARG A 92 -21.29 -24.96 -14.65
N LEU A 93 -20.40 -25.66 -13.95
CA LEU A 93 -20.73 -26.92 -13.28
C LEU A 93 -21.33 -26.72 -11.89
N GLY A 94 -21.25 -25.52 -11.31
CA GLY A 94 -21.70 -25.24 -9.94
C GLY A 94 -20.94 -26.03 -8.87
N ARG A 95 -19.77 -26.58 -9.21
CA ARG A 95 -18.92 -27.37 -8.29
C ARG A 95 -17.45 -27.21 -8.64
N SER A 96 -16.61 -27.29 -7.63
CA SER A 96 -15.16 -27.28 -7.80
C SER A 96 -14.67 -28.53 -8.52
N VAL A 97 -13.79 -28.36 -9.51
CA VAL A 97 -13.20 -29.45 -10.29
C VAL A 97 -11.94 -29.96 -9.60
N VAL A 98 -11.22 -29.10 -8.89
CA VAL A 98 -10.01 -29.49 -8.15
C VAL A 98 -10.24 -29.38 -6.65
N SER A 99 -10.25 -30.53 -5.99
CA SER A 99 -10.37 -30.69 -4.54
C SER A 99 -9.14 -31.39 -4.01
N LYS A 100 -8.88 -31.30 -2.69
CA LYS A 100 -7.78 -32.00 -1.99
C LYS A 100 -7.69 -33.49 -2.32
N LYS A 101 -8.80 -34.13 -2.71
CA LYS A 101 -8.87 -35.54 -3.11
C LYS A 101 -8.34 -35.81 -4.52
N ASN A 102 -8.38 -34.83 -5.42
CA ASN A 102 -7.99 -34.93 -6.83
C ASN A 102 -6.65 -34.25 -7.14
N PHE A 103 -5.99 -33.64 -6.15
CA PHE A 103 -4.63 -33.14 -6.35
C PHE A 103 -3.65 -34.32 -6.34
N LEU A 104 -2.70 -34.31 -7.25
CA LEU A 104 -1.57 -35.24 -7.23
C LEU A 104 -0.88 -35.12 -5.88
N ARG A 105 -0.81 -36.24 -5.14
CA ARG A 105 -0.09 -36.30 -3.87
C ARG A 105 1.38 -36.09 -4.21
N LYS A 106 1.97 -34.98 -3.76
CA LYS A 106 3.43 -34.81 -3.88
C LYS A 106 4.06 -35.86 -2.99
N GLU A 107 4.77 -36.81 -3.58
CA GLU A 107 5.61 -37.73 -2.85
C GLU A 107 6.67 -36.89 -2.12
N ILE A 108 6.65 -36.97 -0.79
CA ILE A 108 7.71 -36.38 0.01
C ILE A 108 8.92 -37.29 -0.18
N LYS A 109 9.89 -36.86 -0.98
CA LYS A 109 11.22 -37.47 -0.96
C LYS A 109 11.81 -37.17 0.41
N ASN A 110 11.72 -38.13 1.34
CA ASN A 110 12.40 -38.07 2.62
C ASN A 110 13.92 -38.19 2.37
N GLY A 111 14.54 -37.10 1.95
CA GLY A 111 15.99 -36.96 1.80
C GLY A 111 16.61 -36.46 3.10
N TRP A 112 16.53 -37.27 4.15
CA TRP A 112 17.47 -37.19 5.28
C TRP A 112 17.94 -38.62 5.53
N THR A 113 18.97 -39.03 4.80
CA THR A 113 19.82 -40.14 5.26
C THR A 113 20.63 -39.61 6.42
N SER A 114 20.46 -40.18 7.62
CA SER A 114 21.37 -39.94 8.75
C SER A 114 22.79 -40.19 8.26
N LYS A 115 23.66 -39.18 8.36
CA LYS A 115 25.10 -39.41 8.33
C LYS A 115 25.47 -39.87 9.72
N ASP A 116 25.52 -41.19 9.88
CA ASP A 116 26.33 -41.82 10.93
C ASP A 116 27.74 -42.01 10.38
#